data_AF-A0A0L0TD95-F1
#
_entry.id   AF-A0A0L0TD95-F1
#
_cell.length_a   1.000
_cell.length_b   1.000
_cell.length_c   1.000
_cell.angle_alpha   90.00
_cell.angle_beta   90.00
_cell.angle_gamma   90.00
#
_symmetry.space_group_name_H-M   'P 1'
#
loop_
_entity.id
_entity.type
_entity.pdbx_description
1 polymer ?
#
loop_
_entity_poly.entity_id
_entity_poly.type
_entity_poly.pdbx_seq_one_letter_code
_entity_poly.pdbx_strand_id
1 'polypeptide(L)'
;MYAACVKQMVAIHETIATNRLQFAMHITQVCEELTTVHKDTDRSRKQLKDASERYERALRDSESALDKAKAKQEATSDAWDKARQALRTDLPRGAASPPTGPTGLSALFAKPPEKEEEAARHRAARANDAYQTQLAATLALRNEFQRSQLPSLVHGLKEVNDECDVALQFHLANYVRVPIYKQDTDGPDAQGTDLANVSWNPDDYASDIHTLASAIKLFLRSLPDSVLPRSLARQLLQAARMPDARVQLLTLHDLINGLPEPNYCTLRAVIQHLDRVALRAARNQMHVHNLSIVFGPTLMHGGAVAVAQTHETANEMHLQCRVVEVVLSNCRIIFEPDEA
;
A
#
# COMPACT_ATOMS: atom_id res chain seq x y z
N MET A 1 -31.36 -37.86 41.34
CA MET A 1 -30.08 -37.74 40.62
C MET A 1 -30.24 -37.15 39.21
N TYR A 2 -31.09 -37.70 38.34
CA TYR A 2 -31.31 -37.16 36.97
C TYR A 2 -31.71 -35.68 36.92
N ALA A 3 -32.64 -35.24 37.77
CA ALA A 3 -33.08 -33.84 37.79
C ALA A 3 -31.95 -32.84 38.15
N ALA A 4 -30.96 -33.27 38.93
CA ALA A 4 -29.81 -32.43 39.28
C ALA A 4 -28.84 -32.29 38.09
N CYS A 5 -28.62 -33.40 37.36
CA CYS A 5 -27.78 -33.43 36.17
C CYS A 5 -28.38 -32.58 35.03
N VAL A 6 -29.70 -32.64 34.83
CA VAL A 6 -30.40 -31.79 33.83
C VAL A 6 -30.30 -30.30 34.21
N LYS A 7 -30.46 -29.93 35.49
CA LYS A 7 -30.26 -28.54 35.94
C LYS A 7 -28.83 -28.04 35.69
N GLN A 8 -27.83 -28.88 35.95
CA GLN A 8 -26.43 -28.54 35.70
C GLN A 8 -26.15 -28.39 34.19
N MET A 9 -26.70 -29.26 33.35
CA MET A 9 -26.59 -29.15 31.90
C MET A 9 -27.21 -27.84 31.36
N VAL A 10 -28.41 -27.48 31.84
CA VAL A 10 -29.07 -26.22 31.46
C VAL A 10 -28.25 -25.00 31.92
N ALA A 11 -27.70 -25.02 33.13
CA ALA A 11 -26.84 -23.95 33.62
C ALA A 11 -25.58 -23.78 32.75
N ILE A 12 -24.92 -24.88 32.39
CA ILE A 12 -23.76 -24.85 31.48
C ILE A 12 -24.15 -24.28 30.11
N HIS A 13 -25.30 -24.70 29.57
CA HIS A 13 -25.80 -24.17 28.29
C HIS A 13 -26.10 -22.67 28.35
N GLU A 14 -26.66 -22.17 29.45
CA GLU A 14 -26.94 -20.74 29.67
C GLU A 14 -25.65 -19.92 29.75
N THR A 15 -24.64 -20.43 30.45
CA THR A 15 -23.30 -19.80 30.52
C THR A 15 -22.64 -19.77 29.15
N ILE A 16 -22.69 -20.86 28.39
CA ILE A 16 -22.16 -20.91 27.01
C ILE A 16 -22.89 -19.91 26.12
N ALA A 17 -24.23 -19.82 26.22
CA ALA A 17 -25.02 -18.88 25.43
C ALA A 17 -24.66 -17.43 25.76
N THR A 18 -24.57 -17.08 27.05
CA THR A 18 -24.18 -15.74 27.52
C THR A 18 -22.76 -15.38 27.04
N ASN A 19 -21.82 -16.32 27.13
CA ASN A 19 -20.45 -16.12 26.67
C ASN A 19 -20.38 -15.88 25.17
N ARG A 20 -21.14 -16.65 24.38
CA ARG A 20 -21.24 -16.47 22.92
C ARG A 20 -21.88 -15.14 22.54
N LEU A 21 -22.92 -14.71 23.26
CA LEU A 21 -23.59 -13.45 23.00
C LEU A 21 -22.67 -12.26 23.25
N GLN A 22 -21.95 -12.24 24.38
CA GLN A 22 -21.01 -11.16 24.69
C GLN A 22 -19.83 -11.12 23.72
N PHE A 23 -19.32 -12.28 23.29
CA PHE A 23 -18.30 -12.35 22.24
C PHE A 23 -18.81 -11.78 20.91
N ALA A 24 -20.03 -12.14 20.51
CA ALA A 24 -20.64 -11.60 19.30
C ALA A 24 -20.82 -10.07 19.37
N MET A 25 -21.29 -9.54 20.50
CA MET A 25 -21.42 -8.09 20.72
C MET A 25 -20.06 -7.39 20.61
N HIS A 26 -19.00 -7.96 21.19
CA HIS A 26 -17.67 -7.38 21.12
C HIS A 26 -17.08 -7.41 19.70
N ILE A 27 -17.26 -8.49 18.95
CA ILE A 27 -16.84 -8.52 17.54
C ILE A 27 -17.55 -7.43 16.74
N THR A 28 -18.86 -7.27 16.96
CA THR A 28 -19.64 -6.22 16.29
C THR A 28 -19.08 -4.83 16.64
N GLN A 29 -18.78 -4.58 17.91
CA GLN A 29 -18.17 -3.31 18.35
C GLN A 29 -16.82 -3.06 17.67
N VAL A 30 -15.90 -4.04 17.67
CA VAL A 30 -14.60 -3.93 16.99
C VAL A 30 -14.77 -3.69 15.48
N CYS A 31 -15.77 -4.31 14.86
CA CYS A 31 -16.08 -4.10 13.45
C CYS A 31 -16.59 -2.68 13.17
N GLU A 32 -17.43 -2.12 14.02
CA GLU A 32 -17.93 -0.74 13.91
C GLU A 32 -16.80 0.29 14.09
N GLU A 33 -15.92 0.06 15.06
CA GLU A 33 -14.74 0.89 15.30
C GLU A 33 -13.76 0.83 14.12
N LEU A 34 -13.41 -0.36 13.63
CA LEU A 34 -12.56 -0.53 12.43
C LEU A 34 -13.18 0.12 11.20
N THR A 35 -14.51 0.04 11.04
CA THR A 35 -15.21 0.71 9.94
C THR A 35 -15.09 2.22 10.04
N THR A 36 -15.10 2.77 11.26
CA THR A 36 -14.94 4.20 11.50
C THR A 36 -13.52 4.65 11.19
N VAL A 37 -12.51 3.94 11.71
CA VAL A 37 -11.08 4.16 11.40
C VAL A 37 -10.87 4.15 9.89
N HIS A 38 -11.35 3.12 9.19
CA HIS A 38 -11.24 3.03 7.73
C HIS A 38 -11.80 4.26 7.00
N LYS A 39 -13.01 4.72 7.39
CA LYS A 39 -13.65 5.88 6.76
C LYS A 39 -12.88 7.17 7.01
N ASP A 40 -12.32 7.33 8.21
CA ASP A 40 -11.58 8.54 8.58
C ASP A 40 -10.19 8.56 7.93
N THR A 41 -9.46 7.44 7.93
CA THR A 41 -8.20 7.28 7.19
C THR A 41 -8.38 7.57 5.71
N ASP A 42 -9.42 7.01 5.06
CA ASP A 42 -9.65 7.25 3.63
C ASP A 42 -10.02 8.72 3.36
N ARG A 43 -10.81 9.35 4.24
CA ARG A 43 -11.13 10.78 4.15
C ARG A 43 -9.87 11.64 4.22
N SER A 44 -9.02 11.43 5.22
CA SER A 44 -7.77 12.20 5.41
C SER A 44 -6.82 12.00 4.24
N ARG A 45 -6.62 10.76 3.77
CA ARG A 45 -5.82 10.44 2.58
C ARG A 45 -6.34 11.17 1.34
N LYS A 46 -7.66 11.21 1.15
CA LYS A 46 -8.29 11.91 0.02
C LYS A 46 -8.09 13.43 0.10
N GLN A 47 -8.22 14.02 1.28
CA GLN A 47 -7.97 15.46 1.48
C GLN A 47 -6.52 15.84 1.13
N LEU A 48 -5.54 15.04 1.57
CA LEU A 48 -4.13 15.24 1.23
C LEU A 48 -3.88 15.11 -0.28
N LYS A 49 -4.49 14.11 -0.92
CA LYS A 49 -4.43 13.96 -2.38
C LYS A 49 -5.01 15.18 -3.11
N ASP A 50 -6.19 15.62 -2.72
CA ASP A 50 -6.85 16.77 -3.32
C ASP A 50 -6.04 18.06 -3.13
N ALA A 51 -5.37 18.23 -1.96
CA ALA A 51 -4.45 19.32 -1.71
C ALA A 51 -3.22 19.25 -2.63
N SER A 52 -2.60 18.07 -2.76
CA SER A 52 -1.47 17.84 -3.68
C SER A 52 -1.83 18.20 -5.12
N GLU A 53 -2.97 17.74 -5.62
CA GLU A 53 -3.42 18.03 -6.97
C GLU A 53 -3.65 19.53 -7.21
N ARG A 54 -4.12 20.27 -6.19
CA ARG A 54 -4.28 21.74 -6.27
C ARG A 54 -2.93 22.44 -6.37
N TYR A 55 -1.97 22.09 -5.54
CA TYR A 55 -0.64 22.70 -5.57
C TYR A 55 0.10 22.40 -6.87
N GLU A 56 0.05 21.15 -7.34
CA GLU A 56 0.65 20.78 -8.63
C GLU A 56 -0.01 21.50 -9.81
N ARG A 57 -1.34 21.66 -9.79
CA ARG A 57 -2.04 22.41 -10.84
C ARG A 57 -1.63 23.88 -10.85
N ALA A 58 -1.57 24.51 -9.68
CA ALA A 58 -1.11 25.90 -9.57
C ALA A 58 0.32 26.08 -10.09
N LEU A 59 1.22 25.13 -9.82
CA LEU A 59 2.58 25.14 -10.34
C LEU A 59 2.60 24.98 -11.87
N ARG A 60 1.88 24.00 -12.41
CA ARG A 60 1.78 23.76 -13.86
C ARG A 60 1.21 24.98 -14.60
N ASP A 61 0.19 25.62 -14.05
CA ASP A 61 -0.41 26.82 -14.65
C ASP A 61 0.57 28.00 -14.65
N SER A 62 1.34 28.16 -13.56
CA SER A 62 2.39 29.19 -13.45
C SER A 62 3.55 28.94 -14.42
N GLU A 63 3.98 27.69 -14.59
CA GLU A 63 5.00 27.29 -15.56
C GLU A 63 4.53 27.52 -17.01
N SER A 64 3.28 27.18 -17.33
CA SER A 64 2.69 27.48 -18.64
C SER A 64 2.63 28.99 -18.93
N ALA A 65 2.31 29.80 -17.91
CA ALA A 65 2.33 31.26 -18.03
C ALA A 65 3.75 31.81 -18.24
N LEU A 66 4.76 31.21 -17.59
CA LEU A 66 6.17 31.55 -17.80
C LEU A 66 6.62 31.25 -19.23
N ASP A 67 6.27 30.08 -19.78
CA ASP A 67 6.62 29.72 -21.15
C ASP A 67 6.01 30.68 -22.18
N LYS A 68 4.75 31.10 -21.96
CA LYS A 68 4.09 32.12 -22.79
C LYS A 68 4.78 33.48 -22.69
N ALA A 69 5.17 33.90 -21.48
CA ALA A 69 5.88 35.15 -21.26
C ALA A 69 7.27 35.13 -21.93
N LYS A 70 7.98 34.00 -21.85
CA LYS A 70 9.26 33.78 -22.51
C LYS A 70 9.14 33.85 -24.03
N ALA A 71 8.19 33.13 -24.62
CA ALA A 71 7.95 33.16 -26.07
C ALA A 71 7.61 34.58 -26.57
N LYS A 72 6.84 35.35 -25.79
CA LYS A 72 6.54 36.75 -26.10
C LYS A 72 7.77 37.65 -26.00
N GLN A 73 8.62 37.43 -25.01
CA GLN A 73 9.87 38.15 -24.82
C GLN A 73 10.85 37.87 -25.97
N GLU A 74 11.03 36.62 -26.37
CA GLU A 74 11.82 36.22 -27.54
C GLU A 74 11.30 36.87 -28.83
N ALA A 75 9.99 36.76 -29.12
CA ALA A 75 9.40 37.32 -30.33
C ALA A 75 9.52 38.85 -30.41
N THR A 76 9.39 39.56 -29.28
CA THR A 76 9.52 41.03 -29.25
C THR A 76 10.98 41.47 -29.29
N SER A 77 11.91 40.68 -28.74
CA SER A 77 13.36 40.90 -28.89
C SER A 77 13.78 40.76 -30.35
N ASP A 78 13.36 39.70 -31.03
CA ASP A 78 13.65 39.48 -32.46
C ASP A 78 13.11 40.61 -33.33
N ALA A 79 11.92 41.13 -33.02
CA ALA A 79 11.32 42.25 -33.73
C ALA A 79 12.12 43.56 -33.53
N TRP A 80 12.62 43.82 -32.32
CA TRP A 80 13.50 44.94 -32.05
C TRP A 80 14.85 44.80 -32.76
N ASP A 81 15.43 43.60 -32.78
CA ASP A 81 16.67 43.33 -33.51
C ASP A 81 16.52 43.54 -35.02
N LYS A 82 15.40 43.12 -35.62
CA LYS A 82 15.09 43.39 -37.03
C LYS A 82 14.95 44.89 -37.31
N ALA A 83 14.23 45.63 -36.46
CA ALA A 83 14.08 47.09 -36.61
C ALA A 83 15.44 47.81 -36.50
N ARG A 84 16.29 47.37 -35.57
CA ARG A 84 17.66 47.88 -35.40
C ARG A 84 18.56 47.58 -36.60
N GLN A 85 18.42 46.40 -37.21
CA GLN A 85 19.14 46.05 -38.44
C GLN A 85 18.68 46.90 -39.63
N ALA A 86 17.38 47.14 -39.79
CA ALA A 86 16.83 48.00 -40.83
C ALA A 86 17.37 49.44 -40.74
N LEU A 87 17.45 50.00 -39.53
CA LEU A 87 18.03 51.32 -39.28
C LEU A 87 19.52 51.40 -39.69
N ARG A 88 20.28 50.31 -39.51
CA ARG A 88 21.70 50.24 -39.93
C ARG A 88 21.86 50.18 -41.44
N THR A 89 20.94 49.51 -42.14
CA THR A 89 20.99 49.40 -43.61
C THR A 89 20.53 50.68 -44.33
N ASP A 90 19.70 51.51 -43.67
CA ASP A 90 19.22 52.79 -44.19
C ASP A 90 20.23 53.96 -44.03
N LEU A 91 21.36 53.76 -43.35
CA LEU A 91 22.46 54.75 -43.41
C LEU A 91 22.95 54.86 -44.87
N PRO A 92 23.12 56.09 -45.42
CA PRO A 92 23.49 56.25 -46.81
C PRO A 92 24.86 55.64 -47.06
N ARG A 93 24.86 54.45 -47.66
CA ARG A 93 26.05 53.87 -48.27
C ARG A 93 26.43 54.82 -49.39
N GLY A 94 27.53 55.56 -49.18
CA GLY A 94 28.08 56.42 -50.23
C GLY A 94 28.17 55.63 -51.53
N ALA A 95 27.63 56.23 -52.60
CA ALA A 95 27.60 55.80 -54.00
C ALA A 95 26.30 55.13 -54.52
N ALA A 96 25.63 55.94 -55.35
CA ALA A 96 24.94 55.60 -56.61
C ALA A 96 23.64 54.76 -56.57
N SER A 97 22.48 55.45 -56.58
CA SER A 97 21.38 55.32 -57.58
C SER A 97 20.12 56.05 -57.08
N PRO A 98 19.28 56.66 -57.96
CA PRO A 98 18.06 57.35 -57.55
C PRO A 98 16.97 56.34 -57.15
N PRO A 99 16.18 56.60 -56.10
CA PRO A 99 15.15 55.64 -55.67
C PRO A 99 13.89 55.79 -56.52
N THR A 100 13.52 54.71 -57.22
CA THR A 100 12.13 54.44 -57.61
C THR A 100 11.35 54.02 -56.35
N GLY A 101 10.92 55.01 -55.56
CA GLY A 101 10.04 54.84 -54.40
C GLY A 101 8.60 55.23 -54.73
N PRO A 102 7.60 54.77 -53.95
CA PRO A 102 6.18 54.90 -54.28
C PRO A 102 5.74 56.37 -54.29
N THR A 103 5.44 56.90 -55.48
CA THR A 103 4.80 58.20 -55.66
C THR A 103 3.33 58.11 -55.27
N GLY A 104 2.99 58.51 -54.05
CA GLY A 104 1.61 58.59 -53.58
C GLY A 104 1.49 59.14 -52.17
N LEU A 105 0.28 59.58 -51.81
CA LEU A 105 -0.09 60.10 -50.47
C LEU A 105 0.38 59.19 -49.30
N SER A 106 0.61 57.90 -49.56
CA SER A 106 1.14 56.92 -48.61
C SER A 106 2.52 57.26 -48.02
N ALA A 107 3.38 57.99 -48.75
CA ALA A 107 4.69 58.41 -48.25
C ALA A 107 4.60 59.48 -47.14
N LEU A 108 3.50 60.25 -47.10
CA LEU A 108 3.25 61.27 -46.07
C LEU A 108 2.79 60.67 -44.72
N PHE A 109 2.38 59.40 -44.71
CA PHE A 109 1.95 58.67 -43.51
C PHE A 109 2.97 57.61 -43.04
N ALA A 110 4.09 57.44 -43.75
CA ALA A 110 5.16 56.54 -43.34
C ALA A 110 5.83 57.06 -42.06
N LYS A 111 5.87 56.23 -41.01
CA LYS A 111 6.56 56.59 -39.76
C LYS A 111 8.07 56.62 -40.00
N PRO A 112 8.81 57.55 -39.36
CA PRO A 112 10.26 57.54 -39.41
C PRO A 112 10.79 56.22 -38.85
N PRO A 113 11.82 55.61 -39.49
CA PRO A 113 12.38 54.33 -39.05
C PRO A 113 12.94 54.41 -37.61
N GLU A 114 13.43 55.58 -37.17
CA GLU A 114 13.84 55.83 -35.79
C GLU A 114 12.70 55.68 -34.78
N LYS A 115 11.51 56.25 -35.08
CA LYS A 115 10.33 56.12 -34.19
C LYS A 115 9.79 54.69 -34.15
N GLU A 116 10.02 53.91 -35.21
CA GLU A 116 9.63 52.50 -35.27
C GLU A 116 10.58 51.62 -34.44
N GLU A 117 11.89 51.89 -34.49
CA GLU A 117 12.88 51.25 -33.61
C GLU A 117 12.62 51.56 -32.13
N GLU A 118 12.39 52.83 -31.78
CA GLU A 118 12.07 53.23 -30.41
C GLU A 118 10.80 52.54 -29.89
N ALA A 119 9.77 52.43 -30.72
CA ALA A 119 8.54 51.71 -30.38
C ALA A 119 8.79 50.21 -30.19
N ALA A 120 9.62 49.58 -31.03
CA ALA A 120 10.00 48.18 -30.89
C ALA A 120 10.82 47.94 -29.62
N ARG A 121 11.76 48.84 -29.31
CA ARG A 121 12.58 48.81 -28.08
C ARG A 121 11.72 48.90 -26.83
N HIS A 122 10.78 49.83 -26.78
CA HIS A 122 9.85 49.94 -25.64
C HIS A 122 8.97 48.70 -25.48
N ARG A 123 8.55 48.06 -26.57
CA ARG A 123 7.79 46.80 -26.52
C ARG A 123 8.63 45.65 -25.98
N ALA A 124 9.87 45.51 -26.45
CA ALA A 124 10.80 44.50 -25.96
C ALA A 124 11.12 44.67 -24.47
N ALA A 125 11.36 45.91 -24.02
CA ALA A 125 11.58 46.22 -22.60
C ALA A 125 10.37 45.81 -21.73
N ARG A 126 9.15 46.17 -22.12
CA ARG A 126 7.92 45.79 -21.38
C ARG A 126 7.71 44.27 -21.34
N ALA A 127 8.01 43.57 -22.43
CA ALA A 127 7.90 42.11 -22.48
C ALA A 127 8.95 41.44 -21.59
N ASN A 128 10.16 41.99 -21.53
CA ASN A 128 11.22 41.54 -20.62
C ASN A 128 10.84 41.74 -19.14
N ASP A 129 10.31 42.90 -18.77
CA ASP A 129 9.86 43.16 -17.39
C ASP A 129 8.73 42.20 -16.97
N ALA A 130 7.79 41.92 -17.89
CA ALA A 130 6.72 40.95 -17.67
C ALA A 130 7.27 39.51 -17.51
N TYR A 131 8.25 39.11 -18.32
CA TYR A 131 8.92 37.82 -18.20
C TYR A 131 9.66 37.69 -16.86
N GLN A 132 10.44 38.70 -16.46
CA GLN A 132 11.17 38.69 -15.19
C GLN A 132 10.22 38.61 -13.98
N THR A 133 9.11 39.35 -14.03
CA THR A 133 8.07 39.29 -12.99
C THR A 133 7.44 37.90 -12.90
N GLN A 134 7.07 37.32 -14.05
CA GLN A 134 6.50 35.97 -14.10
C GLN A 134 7.50 34.91 -13.64
N LEU A 135 8.78 35.03 -14.03
CA LEU A 135 9.85 34.13 -13.61
C LEU A 135 10.03 34.16 -12.10
N ALA A 136 10.07 35.34 -11.48
CA ALA A 136 10.15 35.48 -10.04
C ALA A 136 8.95 34.82 -9.33
N ALA A 137 7.74 35.02 -9.85
CA ALA A 137 6.53 34.40 -9.31
C ALA A 137 6.55 32.86 -9.40
N THR A 138 6.94 32.30 -10.55
CA THR A 138 7.04 30.83 -10.74
C THR A 138 8.12 30.23 -9.86
N LEU A 139 9.28 30.89 -9.70
CA LEU A 139 10.35 30.43 -8.82
C LEU A 139 9.96 30.49 -7.35
N ALA A 140 9.21 31.51 -6.93
CA ALA A 140 8.69 31.60 -5.56
C ALA A 140 7.72 30.44 -5.27
N LEU A 141 6.79 30.18 -6.18
CA LEU A 141 5.80 29.12 -6.04
C LEU A 141 6.46 27.72 -6.06
N ARG A 142 7.46 27.49 -6.93
CA ARG A 142 8.25 26.25 -6.93
C ARG A 142 8.99 26.05 -5.61
N ASN A 143 9.62 27.10 -5.07
CA ASN A 143 10.30 27.01 -3.79
C ASN A 143 9.33 26.71 -2.64
N GLU A 144 8.16 27.35 -2.62
CA GLU A 144 7.13 27.09 -1.62
C GLU A 144 6.63 25.64 -1.69
N PHE A 145 6.35 25.15 -2.90
CA PHE A 145 5.95 23.77 -3.13
C PHE A 145 7.00 22.77 -2.60
N GLN A 146 8.27 22.98 -2.95
CA GLN A 146 9.35 22.04 -2.59
C GLN A 146 9.78 22.12 -1.13
N ARG A 147 9.81 23.31 -0.54
CA ARG A 147 10.35 23.51 0.82
C ARG A 147 9.30 23.38 1.92
N SER A 148 8.02 23.57 1.60
CA SER A 148 6.94 23.59 2.59
C SER A 148 5.85 22.58 2.28
N GLN A 149 5.20 22.72 1.12
CA GLN A 149 3.98 21.96 0.82
C GLN A 149 4.26 20.47 0.64
N LEU A 150 5.29 20.09 -0.13
CA LEU A 150 5.64 18.69 -0.38
C LEU A 150 6.06 17.94 0.89
N PRO A 151 6.99 18.45 1.73
CA PRO A 151 7.29 17.82 3.02
C PRO A 151 6.06 17.67 3.92
N SER A 152 5.20 18.69 3.98
CA SER A 152 3.97 18.65 4.78
C SER A 152 2.99 17.58 4.28
N LEU A 153 2.80 17.45 2.97
CA LEU A 153 1.95 16.42 2.37
C LEU A 153 2.48 15.01 2.64
N VAL A 154 3.79 14.80 2.48
CA VAL A 154 4.44 13.49 2.73
C VAL A 154 4.36 13.13 4.21
N HIS A 155 4.62 14.10 5.10
CA HIS A 155 4.50 13.89 6.54
C HIS A 155 3.06 13.54 6.93
N GLY A 156 2.07 14.30 6.44
CA GLY A 156 0.66 14.02 6.70
C GLY A 156 0.22 12.66 6.17
N LEU A 157 0.68 12.24 4.98
CA LEU A 157 0.39 10.89 4.46
C LEU A 157 0.98 9.80 5.34
N LYS A 158 2.20 10.02 5.84
CA LYS A 158 2.86 9.11 6.77
C LYS A 158 2.10 9.03 8.10
N GLU A 159 1.70 10.16 8.68
CA GLU A 159 0.91 10.21 9.91
C GLU A 159 -0.40 9.44 9.76
N VAL A 160 -1.14 9.66 8.66
CA VAL A 160 -2.39 8.93 8.37
C VAL A 160 -2.14 7.41 8.24
N ASN A 161 -1.00 7.00 7.67
CA ASN A 161 -0.63 5.59 7.59
C ASN A 161 -0.29 5.02 8.98
N ASP A 162 0.53 5.72 9.75
CA ASP A 162 0.93 5.30 11.10
C ASP A 162 -0.29 5.20 12.03
N GLU A 163 -1.23 6.15 11.96
CA GLU A 163 -2.50 6.12 12.69
C GLU A 163 -3.34 4.90 12.32
N CYS A 164 -3.45 4.60 11.02
CA CYS A 164 -4.16 3.40 10.54
C CYS A 164 -3.51 2.13 11.08
N ASP A 165 -2.19 2.02 11.02
CA ASP A 165 -1.44 0.85 11.48
C ASP A 165 -1.59 0.65 13.00
N VAL A 166 -1.46 1.72 13.79
CA VAL A 166 -1.66 1.69 15.24
C VAL A 166 -3.09 1.31 15.60
N ALA A 167 -4.08 1.89 14.93
CA ALA A 167 -5.48 1.57 15.17
C ALA A 167 -5.79 0.11 14.81
N LEU A 168 -5.26 -0.40 13.69
CA LEU A 168 -5.44 -1.79 13.29
C LEU A 168 -4.81 -2.75 14.32
N GLN A 169 -3.60 -2.44 14.80
CA GLN A 169 -2.94 -3.21 15.85
C GLN A 169 -3.79 -3.24 17.14
N PHE A 170 -4.29 -2.08 17.57
CA PHE A 170 -5.13 -1.96 18.76
C PHE A 170 -6.43 -2.78 18.64
N HIS A 171 -7.15 -2.66 17.54
CA HIS A 171 -8.42 -3.37 17.34
C HIS A 171 -8.23 -4.87 17.12
N LEU A 172 -7.13 -5.30 16.47
CA LEU A 172 -6.76 -6.71 16.37
C LEU A 172 -6.41 -7.31 17.74
N ALA A 173 -5.68 -6.57 18.58
CA ALA A 173 -5.40 -6.98 19.96
C ALA A 173 -6.69 -7.10 20.78
N ASN A 174 -7.62 -6.15 20.64
CA ASN A 174 -8.93 -6.22 21.31
C ASN A 174 -9.79 -7.40 20.83
N TYR A 175 -9.80 -7.71 19.52
CA TYR A 175 -10.47 -8.90 18.98
C TYR A 175 -9.97 -10.19 19.67
N VAL A 176 -8.68 -10.25 19.97
CA VAL A 176 -8.01 -11.38 20.63
C VAL A 176 -8.27 -11.44 22.14
N ARG A 177 -8.41 -10.30 22.83
CA ARG A 177 -8.45 -10.22 24.30
C ARG A 177 -9.69 -10.83 24.95
N VAL A 178 -10.86 -10.78 24.30
CA VAL A 178 -12.14 -11.24 24.90
C VAL A 178 -12.26 -12.75 25.12
N PRO A 179 -11.81 -13.63 24.22
CA PRO A 179 -11.88 -15.08 24.47
C PRO A 179 -10.94 -15.57 25.60
N ILE A 180 -9.90 -14.82 25.97
CA ILE A 180 -8.85 -15.29 26.91
C ILE A 180 -9.22 -14.99 28.38
N TYR A 181 -9.72 -13.80 28.69
CA TYR A 181 -9.99 -13.41 30.09
C TYR A 181 -11.14 -14.17 30.77
N LYS A 182 -12.00 -14.87 30.01
CA LYS A 182 -13.06 -15.70 30.59
C LYS A 182 -12.64 -17.10 31.02
N GLN A 183 -11.46 -17.58 30.63
CA GLN A 183 -10.98 -18.87 31.14
C GLN A 183 -10.35 -18.76 32.53
N ASP A 184 -9.88 -17.58 32.95
CA ASP A 184 -9.14 -17.40 34.21
C ASP A 184 -9.94 -16.73 35.34
N THR A 185 -11.15 -16.23 35.10
CA THR A 185 -11.95 -15.51 36.12
C THR A 185 -13.14 -16.29 36.69
N ASP A 186 -13.13 -17.63 36.69
CA ASP A 186 -14.09 -18.45 37.45
C ASP A 186 -13.82 -18.42 38.99
N GLY A 187 -13.39 -17.27 39.51
CA GLY A 187 -13.23 -16.97 40.94
C GLY A 187 -14.30 -15.98 41.41
N PRO A 188 -14.77 -16.07 42.66
CA PRO A 188 -15.98 -15.38 43.15
C PRO A 188 -15.92 -13.84 43.24
N ASP A 189 -14.80 -13.21 42.89
CA ASP A 189 -14.55 -11.77 43.11
C ASP A 189 -14.33 -10.94 41.83
N ALA A 190 -14.92 -11.35 40.70
CA ALA A 190 -14.83 -10.60 39.44
C ALA A 190 -15.73 -9.34 39.45
N GLN A 191 -15.33 -8.32 40.20
CA GLN A 191 -15.81 -6.95 39.98
C GLN A 191 -15.15 -6.41 38.71
N GLY A 192 -16.00 -5.93 37.79
CA GLY A 192 -15.65 -5.56 36.43
C GLY A 192 -14.36 -4.74 36.34
N THR A 193 -13.34 -5.34 35.74
CA THR A 193 -12.12 -4.67 35.35
C THR A 193 -12.42 -3.75 34.17
N ASP A 194 -12.27 -2.45 34.41
CA ASP A 194 -12.35 -1.41 33.39
C ASP A 194 -11.27 -1.66 32.32
N LEU A 195 -11.71 -2.11 31.14
CA LEU A 195 -10.88 -2.49 30.00
C LEU A 195 -10.09 -1.32 29.41
N ALA A 196 -10.40 -0.08 29.82
CA ALA A 196 -9.76 1.15 29.34
C ALA A 196 -8.45 1.50 30.06
N ASN A 197 -8.13 0.88 31.20
CA ASN A 197 -6.98 1.27 32.03
C ASN A 197 -5.90 0.18 32.19
N VAL A 198 -5.84 -0.77 31.25
CA VAL A 198 -4.77 -1.78 31.25
C VAL A 198 -3.48 -1.12 30.74
N SER A 199 -2.52 -0.98 31.65
CA SER A 199 -1.16 -0.52 31.33
C SER A 199 -0.50 -1.48 30.34
N TRP A 200 -0.04 -0.93 29.22
CA TRP A 200 0.70 -1.65 28.19
C TRP A 200 2.04 -2.15 28.73
N ASN A 201 2.16 -3.45 29.03
CA ASN A 201 3.41 -4.07 29.43
C ASN A 201 3.92 -5.05 28.34
N PRO A 202 5.11 -4.84 27.74
CA PRO A 202 5.72 -5.71 26.73
C PRO A 202 5.93 -7.18 27.13
N ASP A 203 5.87 -7.50 28.42
CA ASP A 203 6.03 -8.86 28.92
C ASP A 203 4.73 -9.70 28.89
N ASP A 204 3.56 -9.09 28.66
CA ASP A 204 2.27 -9.80 28.51
C ASP A 204 2.12 -10.51 27.14
N TYR A 205 3.05 -10.28 26.21
CA TYR A 205 2.98 -10.78 24.82
C TYR A 205 3.23 -12.29 24.67
N ALA A 206 3.68 -12.99 25.71
CA ALA A 206 3.85 -14.44 25.66
C ALA A 206 2.51 -15.19 25.53
N SER A 207 1.43 -14.65 26.08
CA SER A 207 0.06 -15.16 25.87
C SER A 207 -0.50 -14.73 24.51
N ASP A 208 -0.15 -13.53 24.06
CA ASP A 208 -0.61 -12.96 22.79
C ASP A 208 0.02 -13.65 21.56
N ILE A 209 1.30 -14.04 21.61
CA ILE A 209 1.97 -14.70 20.46
C ILE A 209 1.35 -16.06 20.11
N HIS A 210 0.93 -16.83 21.11
CA HIS A 210 0.21 -18.10 20.90
C HIS A 210 -1.18 -17.85 20.32
N THR A 211 -1.80 -16.72 20.69
CA THR A 211 -3.12 -16.36 20.19
C THR A 211 -3.07 -15.82 18.77
N LEU A 212 -2.13 -14.93 18.44
CA LEU A 212 -1.86 -14.46 17.08
C LEU A 212 -1.55 -15.63 16.14
N ALA A 213 -0.69 -16.57 16.57
CA ALA A 213 -0.41 -17.77 15.79
C ALA A 213 -1.67 -18.61 15.56
N SER A 214 -2.55 -18.71 16.57
CA SER A 214 -3.82 -19.44 16.46
C SER A 214 -4.83 -18.74 15.56
N ALA A 215 -4.91 -17.41 15.60
CA ALA A 215 -5.75 -16.59 14.73
C ALA A 215 -5.35 -16.72 13.25
N ILE A 216 -4.05 -16.67 12.95
CA ILE A 216 -3.55 -16.87 11.57
C ILE A 216 -3.88 -18.29 11.08
N LYS A 217 -3.65 -19.33 11.90
CA LYS A 217 -4.03 -20.70 11.55
C LYS A 217 -5.54 -20.84 11.32
N LEU A 218 -6.36 -20.15 12.12
CA LEU A 218 -7.81 -20.18 11.98
C LEU A 218 -8.27 -19.45 10.72
N PHE A 219 -7.73 -18.27 10.44
CA PHE A 219 -8.01 -17.49 9.23
C PHE A 219 -7.75 -18.32 7.97
N LEU A 220 -6.53 -18.85 7.83
CA LEU A 220 -6.13 -19.67 6.67
C LEU A 220 -7.03 -20.91 6.51
N ARG A 221 -7.45 -21.53 7.61
CA ARG A 221 -8.36 -22.69 7.60
C ARG A 221 -9.82 -22.31 7.31
N SER A 222 -10.23 -21.07 7.57
CA SER A 222 -11.60 -20.59 7.37
C SER A 222 -11.88 -20.10 5.95
N LEU A 223 -10.87 -20.05 5.08
CA LEU A 223 -11.03 -19.61 3.71
C LEU A 223 -11.98 -20.55 2.93
N PRO A 224 -12.88 -20.02 2.07
CA PRO A 224 -13.81 -20.84 1.27
C PRO A 224 -13.13 -21.89 0.37
N ASP A 225 -11.91 -21.59 -0.07
CA ASP A 225 -10.99 -22.54 -0.69
C ASP A 225 -9.59 -22.34 -0.08
N SER A 226 -8.82 -23.41 0.06
CA SER A 226 -7.52 -23.35 0.76
C SER A 226 -6.52 -22.50 -0.02
N VAL A 227 -5.51 -22.00 0.69
CA VAL A 227 -4.34 -21.33 0.07
C VAL A 227 -3.75 -22.19 -1.05
N LEU A 228 -3.63 -23.50 -0.81
CA LEU A 228 -3.39 -24.49 -1.86
C LEU A 228 -4.75 -25.07 -2.31
N PRO A 229 -5.29 -24.66 -3.47
CA PRO A 229 -6.66 -24.99 -3.88
C PRO A 229 -6.89 -26.49 -4.06
N ARG A 230 -8.13 -26.95 -3.83
CA ARG A 230 -8.51 -28.35 -4.03
C ARG A 230 -8.32 -28.84 -5.47
N SER A 231 -8.41 -27.94 -6.44
CA SER A 231 -8.14 -28.23 -7.85
C SER A 231 -6.70 -28.72 -8.08
N LEU A 232 -5.74 -28.24 -7.28
CA LEU A 232 -4.32 -28.59 -7.36
C LEU A 232 -3.88 -29.64 -6.34
N ALA A 233 -4.68 -29.88 -5.29
CA ALA A 233 -4.34 -30.79 -4.19
C ALA A 233 -3.87 -32.17 -4.66
N ARG A 234 -4.57 -32.81 -5.60
CA ARG A 234 -4.17 -34.14 -6.13
C ARG A 234 -2.78 -34.12 -6.79
N GLN A 235 -2.46 -33.07 -7.54
CA GLN A 235 -1.17 -32.93 -8.22
C GLN A 235 -0.04 -32.68 -7.22
N LEU A 236 -0.30 -31.85 -6.21
CA LEU A 236 0.64 -31.58 -5.11
C LEU A 236 0.94 -32.86 -4.31
N LEU A 237 -0.09 -33.64 -3.96
CA LEU A 237 0.09 -34.90 -3.24
C LEU A 237 0.83 -35.95 -4.09
N GLN A 238 0.62 -35.97 -5.41
CA GLN A 238 1.36 -36.84 -6.31
C GLN A 238 2.84 -36.44 -6.40
N ALA A 239 3.13 -35.14 -6.48
CA ALA A 239 4.50 -34.62 -6.45
C ALA A 239 5.21 -34.98 -5.12
N ALA A 240 4.50 -34.92 -3.99
CA ALA A 240 5.02 -35.33 -2.68
C ALA A 240 5.32 -36.84 -2.56
N ARG A 241 4.77 -37.69 -3.44
CA ARG A 241 5.04 -39.14 -3.49
C ARG A 241 6.24 -39.51 -4.38
N MET A 242 6.79 -38.55 -5.13
CA MET A 242 7.87 -38.86 -6.06
C MET A 242 9.14 -39.30 -5.32
N PRO A 243 9.80 -40.40 -5.75
CA PRO A 243 10.97 -40.93 -5.07
C PRO A 243 12.24 -40.09 -5.31
N ASP A 244 12.33 -39.44 -6.48
CA ASP A 244 13.44 -38.55 -6.81
C ASP A 244 13.17 -37.15 -6.23
N ALA A 245 14.00 -36.75 -5.26
CA ALA A 245 13.90 -35.45 -4.58
C ALA A 245 14.03 -34.25 -5.54
N ARG A 246 14.83 -34.37 -6.60
CA ARG A 246 15.02 -33.28 -7.57
C ARG A 246 13.78 -33.12 -8.43
N VAL A 247 13.21 -34.23 -8.91
CA VAL A 247 11.98 -34.19 -9.72
C VAL A 247 10.79 -33.77 -8.86
N GLN A 248 10.72 -34.21 -7.60
CA GLN A 248 9.75 -33.76 -6.61
C GLN A 248 9.78 -32.23 -6.44
N LEU A 249 10.97 -31.67 -6.21
CA LEU A 249 11.13 -30.22 -6.02
C LEU A 249 10.73 -29.43 -7.26
N LEU A 250 11.20 -29.83 -8.45
CA LEU A 250 10.86 -29.16 -9.71
C LEU A 250 9.34 -29.20 -9.97
N THR A 251 8.71 -30.35 -9.75
CA THR A 251 7.26 -30.49 -9.94
C THR A 251 6.49 -29.60 -8.97
N LEU A 252 6.89 -29.55 -7.69
CA LEU A 252 6.26 -28.66 -6.70
C LEU A 252 6.50 -27.18 -7.01
N HIS A 253 7.69 -26.82 -7.47
CA HIS A 253 8.04 -25.47 -7.92
C HIS A 253 7.09 -25.01 -9.03
N ASP A 254 6.89 -25.82 -10.06
CA ASP A 254 6.03 -25.47 -11.19
C ASP A 254 4.56 -25.36 -10.79
N LEU A 255 4.09 -26.26 -9.92
CA LEU A 255 2.73 -26.22 -9.39
C LEU A 255 2.47 -24.97 -8.53
N ILE A 256 3.45 -24.55 -7.73
CA ILE A 256 3.34 -23.37 -6.87
C ILE A 256 3.39 -22.08 -7.68
N ASN A 257 4.32 -21.96 -8.63
CA ASN A 257 4.41 -20.80 -9.53
C ASN A 257 3.23 -20.73 -10.53
N GLY A 258 2.49 -21.82 -10.70
CA GLY A 258 1.23 -21.85 -11.46
C GLY A 258 -0.02 -21.49 -10.65
N LEU A 259 0.10 -21.14 -9.37
CA LEU A 259 -1.04 -20.72 -8.54
C LEU A 259 -1.60 -19.37 -9.00
N PRO A 260 -2.91 -19.11 -8.80
CA PRO A 260 -3.45 -17.77 -8.94
C PRO A 260 -2.70 -16.77 -8.07
N GLU A 261 -2.49 -15.55 -8.58
CA GLU A 261 -1.72 -14.48 -7.92
C GLU A 261 -2.04 -14.31 -6.42
N PRO A 262 -3.32 -14.26 -5.98
CA PRO A 262 -3.64 -14.07 -4.56
C PRO A 262 -3.21 -15.26 -3.68
N ASN A 263 -3.30 -16.48 -4.20
CA ASN A 263 -2.89 -17.70 -3.53
C ASN A 263 -1.37 -17.79 -3.43
N TYR A 264 -0.67 -17.48 -4.53
CA TYR A 264 0.80 -17.46 -4.56
C TYR A 264 1.36 -16.45 -3.56
N CYS A 265 0.86 -15.21 -3.57
CA CYS A 265 1.31 -14.16 -2.65
C CYS A 265 1.06 -14.52 -1.18
N THR A 266 -0.11 -15.09 -0.87
CA THR A 266 -0.45 -15.54 0.49
C THR A 266 0.45 -16.70 0.93
N LEU A 267 0.66 -17.70 0.05
CA LEU A 267 1.52 -18.84 0.35
C LEU A 267 2.97 -18.40 0.56
N ARG A 268 3.49 -17.53 -0.31
CA ARG A 268 4.86 -16.98 -0.21
C ARG A 268 5.07 -16.28 1.12
N ALA A 269 4.16 -15.38 1.51
CA ALA A 269 4.25 -14.65 2.76
C ALA A 269 4.24 -15.59 3.99
N VAL A 270 3.37 -16.60 3.99
CA VAL A 270 3.31 -17.60 5.07
C VAL A 270 4.59 -18.43 5.12
N ILE A 271 5.01 -19.02 3.99
CA ILE A 271 6.19 -19.91 3.95
C ILE A 271 7.47 -19.14 4.32
N GLN A 272 7.67 -17.92 3.84
CA GLN A 272 8.81 -17.08 4.24
C GLN A 272 8.79 -16.73 5.73
N HIS A 273 7.62 -16.49 6.31
CA HIS A 273 7.50 -16.30 7.77
C HIS A 273 7.89 -17.59 8.52
N LEU A 274 7.40 -18.75 8.09
CA LEU A 274 7.74 -20.04 8.70
C LEU A 274 9.23 -20.38 8.54
N ASP A 275 9.88 -19.98 7.45
CA ASP A 275 11.33 -20.14 7.26
C ASP A 275 12.09 -19.35 8.35
N ARG A 276 11.68 -18.11 8.62
CA ARG A 276 12.26 -17.30 9.71
C ARG A 276 12.03 -17.92 11.09
N VAL A 277 10.89 -18.57 11.32
CA VAL A 277 10.61 -19.31 12.56
C VAL A 277 11.52 -20.53 12.67
N ALA A 278 11.68 -21.30 11.59
CA ALA A 278 12.52 -22.49 11.53
C ALA A 278 14.02 -22.17 11.72
N LEU A 279 14.50 -21.03 11.21
CA LEU A 279 15.88 -20.55 11.44
C LEU A 279 16.19 -20.34 12.92
N ARG A 280 15.17 -20.16 13.77
CA ARG A 280 15.29 -20.00 15.23
C ARG A 280 14.95 -21.28 16.00
N ALA A 281 14.91 -22.44 15.33
CA ALA A 281 14.53 -23.73 15.91
C ALA A 281 15.34 -24.11 17.17
N ALA A 282 16.62 -23.74 17.25
CA ALA A 282 17.44 -23.98 18.43
C ALA A 282 16.86 -23.36 19.73
N ARG A 283 16.10 -22.26 19.59
CA ARG A 283 15.47 -21.55 20.72
C ARG A 283 13.98 -21.88 20.86
N ASN A 284 13.22 -21.91 19.76
CA ASN A 284 11.76 -22.08 19.79
C ASN A 284 11.29 -23.54 19.59
N GLN A 285 12.20 -24.47 19.33
CA GLN A 285 11.93 -25.91 19.11
C GLN A 285 11.01 -26.22 17.90
N MET A 286 10.76 -25.25 17.02
CA MET A 286 9.92 -25.40 15.83
C MET A 286 10.77 -25.65 14.60
N HIS A 287 11.19 -26.91 14.41
CA HIS A 287 11.83 -27.36 13.18
C HIS A 287 10.83 -27.39 12.00
N VAL A 288 11.36 -27.38 10.77
CA VAL A 288 10.57 -27.48 9.52
C VAL A 288 9.56 -28.63 9.59
N HIS A 289 9.97 -29.78 10.13
CA HIS A 289 9.09 -30.93 10.35
C HIS A 289 7.89 -30.60 11.25
N ASN A 290 8.13 -30.02 12.43
CA ASN A 290 7.08 -29.64 13.38
C ASN A 290 6.12 -28.60 12.78
N LEU A 291 6.64 -27.64 12.02
CA LEU A 291 5.85 -26.64 11.31
C LEU A 291 4.99 -27.27 10.21
N SER A 292 5.53 -28.25 9.48
CA SER A 292 4.80 -28.94 8.41
C SER A 292 3.60 -29.74 8.91
N ILE A 293 3.70 -30.33 10.12
CA ILE A 293 2.59 -31.05 10.76
C ILE A 293 1.44 -30.09 11.08
N VAL A 294 1.77 -28.89 11.57
CA VAL A 294 0.77 -27.88 11.93
C VAL A 294 0.16 -27.25 10.69
N PHE A 295 1.00 -26.83 9.72
CA PHE A 295 0.56 -26.05 8.56
C PHE A 295 0.12 -26.90 7.36
N GLY A 296 0.45 -28.18 7.29
CA GLY A 296 -0.03 -29.13 6.27
C GLY A 296 -1.55 -29.09 6.11
N PRO A 297 -2.33 -29.47 7.15
CA PRO A 297 -3.79 -29.43 7.09
C PRO A 297 -4.36 -28.00 7.05
N THR A 298 -3.63 -27.01 7.57
CA THR A 298 -4.04 -25.59 7.55
C THR A 298 -3.98 -24.99 6.14
N LEU A 299 -2.98 -25.35 5.33
CA LEU A 299 -2.77 -24.78 3.99
C LEU A 299 -3.48 -25.58 2.88
N MET A 300 -3.79 -26.86 3.10
CA MET A 300 -4.35 -27.76 2.07
C MET A 300 -5.78 -28.28 2.35
N HIS A 301 -6.46 -27.74 3.36
CA HIS A 301 -7.70 -28.29 3.93
C HIS A 301 -7.58 -29.77 4.36
N GLY A 302 -7.41 -30.01 5.65
CA GLY A 302 -8.02 -31.19 6.28
C GLY A 302 -9.48 -30.86 6.55
N GLY A 303 -10.40 -31.23 5.66
CA GLY A 303 -11.80 -30.78 5.70
C GLY A 303 -12.41 -30.76 7.11
N ALA A 304 -12.94 -29.61 7.53
CA ALA A 304 -13.79 -29.49 8.71
C ALA A 304 -15.22 -30.01 8.44
N VAL A 305 -15.35 -31.08 7.65
CA VAL A 305 -16.59 -31.82 7.47
C VAL A 305 -16.31 -33.23 7.94
N ALA A 306 -17.00 -33.60 9.01
CA ALA A 306 -17.04 -34.95 9.55
C ALA A 306 -17.30 -35.97 8.43
N VAL A 307 -16.28 -36.70 8.02
CA VAL A 307 -16.41 -37.93 7.24
C VAL A 307 -15.42 -38.93 7.81
N ALA A 308 -15.94 -40.12 8.10
CA ALA A 308 -15.31 -41.24 8.80
C ALA A 308 -13.78 -41.33 8.72
N GLN A 309 -13.15 -41.53 9.88
CA GLN A 309 -11.75 -41.95 10.02
C GLN A 309 -11.56 -43.27 9.25
N THR A 310 -10.98 -43.17 8.06
CA THR A 310 -10.55 -44.29 7.22
C THR A 310 -9.03 -44.23 7.06
N HIS A 311 -8.36 -45.35 6.81
CA HIS A 311 -6.90 -45.40 6.63
C HIS A 311 -6.41 -44.50 5.47
N GLU A 312 -7.28 -44.18 4.52
CA GLU A 312 -6.98 -43.32 3.36
C GLU A 312 -6.81 -41.84 3.75
N THR A 313 -7.59 -41.32 4.71
CA THR A 313 -7.47 -39.92 5.15
C THR A 313 -6.22 -39.64 5.98
N ALA A 314 -5.73 -40.65 6.72
CA ALA A 314 -4.46 -40.55 7.45
C ALA A 314 -3.25 -40.46 6.50
N ASN A 315 -3.25 -41.25 5.42
CA ASN A 315 -2.22 -41.20 4.38
C ASN A 315 -2.23 -39.86 3.63
N GLU A 316 -3.40 -39.30 3.37
CA GLU A 316 -3.53 -38.00 2.72
C GLU A 316 -2.99 -36.87 3.61
N MET A 317 -3.30 -36.88 4.91
CA MET A 317 -2.80 -35.87 5.84
C MET A 317 -1.27 -35.91 6.00
N HIS A 318 -0.66 -37.10 6.02
CA HIS A 318 0.80 -37.23 6.02
C HIS A 318 1.42 -36.60 4.75
N LEU A 319 0.79 -36.82 3.59
CA LEU A 319 1.26 -36.26 2.33
C LEU A 319 1.05 -34.74 2.26
N GLN A 320 -0.02 -34.19 2.85
CA GLN A 320 -0.20 -32.74 2.97
C GLN A 320 0.93 -32.11 3.80
N CYS A 321 1.30 -32.74 4.92
CA CYS A 321 2.44 -32.31 5.72
C CYS A 321 3.72 -32.38 4.89
N ARG A 322 3.91 -33.47 4.13
CA ARG A 322 5.08 -33.65 3.26
C ARG A 322 5.20 -32.59 2.17
N VAL A 323 4.09 -32.18 1.54
CA VAL A 323 4.09 -31.06 0.58
C VAL A 323 4.64 -29.81 1.26
N VAL A 324 4.06 -29.41 2.40
CA VAL A 324 4.48 -28.20 3.12
C VAL A 324 5.93 -28.31 3.61
N GLU A 325 6.37 -29.48 4.05
CA GLU A 325 7.74 -29.74 4.49
C GLU A 325 8.76 -29.51 3.37
N VAL A 326 8.50 -30.05 2.17
CA VAL A 326 9.40 -29.88 1.01
C VAL A 326 9.41 -28.43 0.55
N VAL A 327 8.25 -27.77 0.53
CA VAL A 327 8.13 -26.36 0.11
C VAL A 327 8.87 -25.44 1.09
N LEU A 328 8.68 -25.65 2.39
CA LEU A 328 9.34 -24.87 3.43
C LEU A 328 10.85 -25.09 3.44
N SER A 329 11.30 -26.34 3.29
CA SER A 329 12.74 -26.67 3.22
C SER A 329 13.45 -26.02 2.02
N ASN A 330 12.71 -25.74 0.95
CA ASN A 330 13.22 -25.17 -0.29
C ASN A 330 12.66 -23.76 -0.55
N CYS A 331 12.25 -23.04 0.50
CA CYS A 331 11.60 -21.73 0.41
C CYS A 331 12.35 -20.76 -0.53
N ARG A 332 13.68 -20.68 -0.42
CA ARG A 332 14.52 -19.75 -1.21
C ARG A 332 14.68 -20.15 -2.67
N ILE A 333 14.42 -21.42 -3.00
CA ILE A 333 14.50 -21.94 -4.37
C ILE A 333 13.14 -21.78 -5.06
N ILE A 334 12.05 -21.98 -4.31
CA ILE A 334 10.69 -21.92 -4.84
C ILE A 334 10.20 -20.48 -4.97
N PHE A 335 10.56 -19.61 -4.02
CA PHE A 335 10.16 -18.22 -4.00
C PHE A 335 11.40 -17.33 -4.17
N GLU A 336 11.39 -16.46 -5.17
CA GLU A 336 12.45 -15.48 -5.38
C GLU A 336 12.64 -14.61 -4.11
N PRO A 337 13.89 -14.26 -3.75
CA PRO A 337 14.16 -13.33 -2.65
C PRO A 337 13.56 -11.95 -3.00
N ASP A 338 12.98 -11.27 -2.01
CA ASP A 338 12.58 -9.88 -2.20
C ASP A 338 13.82 -9.05 -2.59
N GLU A 339 13.79 -8.41 -3.77
CA GLU A 339 14.67 -7.29 -4.04
C GLU A 339 14.31 -6.20 -3.02
N ALA A 340 15.18 -6.05 -2.03
CA ALA A 340 15.06 -5.08 -0.93
C ALA A 340 15.39 -3.66 -1.39
#